data_AF-A0A8C5Z995-F1
#
_entry.id   AF-A0A8C5Z995-F1
#
_cell.length_a   1.000
_cell.length_b   1.000
_cell.length_c   1.000
_cell.angle_alpha   90.00
_cell.angle_beta   90.00
_cell.angle_gamma   90.00
#
_symmetry.space_group_name_H-M   'P 1'
#
loop_
_entity.id
_entity.type
_entity.pdbx_description
1 polymer ?
#
loop_
_entity_poly.entity_id
_entity_poly.type
_entity_poly.pdbx_seq_one_letter_code
_entity_poly.pdbx_strand_id
1 'polypeptide(L)'
;LTPGLVSLLVLFLLQRSNTSLVRLNDNGYEDLVIAIDPGVPEDGKLIEQIKDMVTTASTYLFEATQKRFFFKNVSILIPENWEGSPEYKRPKHESYEQADVRVAAPALPGRDEPYTRQFTECGEKAEYIHFTPDFVLGKKQNEYGPSGRLFVHEWAHLRWGVFDEYNEQKPFYSGKSKKIEATRCSTGITGKNRVYKCQGGSCTENFCKINSTTKLYEKDCQFFPNKVQTEKASIMFMQSIDSVLEFCNAENHNQEAPSLQNIKCNFRSTWEVISNSEDFKNTTPMAAPPPPPVFSLLRISERILCLVLDKSGSMSLYNRLNRMNQAAKYFLLQTVENGSWVGMVHFDSAASVKSELIQIKSDSEKNKLLESLPTVALGGTSICSGIAAAFQVIQKLNPQIDGSEIVLLTDGEDSTTGSCADAVKQSGAVIHLIALGPNADSALFPSYMVLIYKALMTHKHYTLDHHEEGETEDNHTHTQKHKHIHTPNSPPLSIAPVNTKDWHGCLSKKLKKK
;
A
#
# COMPACT_ATOMS: atom_id res chain seq x y z
N LEU A 1 -28.68 17.88 2.02
CA LEU A 1 -27.24 17.76 2.37
C LEU A 1 -26.54 19.01 1.89
N THR A 2 -25.69 19.62 2.72
CA THR A 2 -24.86 20.76 2.28
C THR A 2 -23.74 20.24 1.36
N PRO A 3 -23.33 21.02 0.34
CA PRO A 3 -22.29 20.62 -0.63
C PRO A 3 -20.96 20.20 0.02
N GLY A 4 -20.62 20.75 1.19
CA GLY A 4 -19.37 20.46 1.89
C GLY A 4 -19.28 19.04 2.49
N LEU A 5 -20.41 18.42 2.86
CA LEU A 5 -20.42 17.10 3.51
C LEU A 5 -20.30 15.95 2.52
N VAL A 6 -20.82 16.12 1.30
CA VAL A 6 -20.62 15.16 0.19
C VAL A 6 -19.16 15.18 -0.27
N SER A 7 -18.52 16.35 -0.26
CA SER A 7 -17.10 16.48 -0.62
C SER A 7 -16.18 15.75 0.37
N LEU A 8 -16.49 15.78 1.67
CA LEU A 8 -15.70 15.08 2.69
C LEU A 8 -15.79 13.55 2.58
N LEU A 9 -16.95 13.04 2.18
CA LEU A 9 -17.24 11.61 2.08
C LEU A 9 -16.74 10.99 0.77
N VAL A 10 -16.77 11.76 -0.32
CA VAL A 10 -16.11 11.40 -1.57
C VAL A 10 -14.59 11.46 -1.42
N LEU A 11 -14.04 12.39 -0.62
CA LEU A 11 -12.62 12.39 -0.22
C LEU A 11 -12.23 11.16 0.61
N PHE A 12 -13.12 10.62 1.46
CA PHE A 12 -12.88 9.37 2.21
C PHE A 12 -12.98 8.10 1.35
N LEU A 13 -13.79 8.12 0.28
CA LEU A 13 -13.96 6.99 -0.66
C LEU A 13 -12.98 7.06 -1.85
N LEU A 14 -12.43 8.23 -2.16
CA LEU A 14 -11.38 8.47 -3.17
C LEU A 14 -9.97 8.56 -2.57
N GLN A 15 -9.82 8.45 -1.25
CA GLN A 15 -8.57 7.93 -0.73
C GLN A 15 -8.45 6.52 -1.31
N ARG A 16 -7.69 6.35 -2.39
CA ARG A 16 -6.99 5.08 -2.64
C ARG A 16 -6.44 4.70 -1.27
N SER A 17 -6.99 3.66 -0.64
CA SER A 17 -6.53 3.34 0.71
C SER A 17 -5.04 3.07 0.56
N ASN A 18 -4.20 3.76 1.32
CA ASN A 18 -2.75 3.52 1.33
C ASN A 18 -2.41 2.13 1.94
N THR A 19 -3.40 1.24 2.01
CA THR A 19 -3.29 -0.07 2.59
C THR A 19 -2.79 -1.02 1.52
N SER A 20 -1.73 -1.74 1.85
CA SER A 20 -1.27 -2.92 1.12
C SER A 20 -2.44 -3.81 0.68
N LEU A 21 -2.36 -4.32 -0.56
CA LEU A 21 -3.30 -5.32 -1.07
C LEU A 21 -2.97 -6.73 -0.57
N VAL A 22 -1.81 -6.92 0.07
CA VAL A 22 -1.27 -8.24 0.42
C VAL A 22 -2.18 -9.02 1.35
N ARG A 23 -2.53 -10.22 0.89
CA ARG A 23 -3.29 -11.20 1.65
C ARG A 23 -2.45 -12.44 1.88
N LEU A 24 -2.75 -13.16 2.95
CA LEU A 24 -2.15 -14.45 3.22
C LEU A 24 -3.20 -15.52 2.97
N ASN A 25 -2.94 -16.41 2.03
CA ASN A 25 -3.86 -17.46 1.63
C ASN A 25 -3.09 -18.77 1.45
N ASP A 26 -3.50 -19.82 2.17
CA ASP A 26 -2.82 -21.12 2.21
C ASP A 26 -1.29 -20.95 2.29
N ASN A 27 -0.82 -20.23 3.32
CA ASN A 27 0.59 -19.96 3.60
C ASN A 27 1.33 -19.03 2.60
N GLY A 28 0.72 -18.71 1.46
CA GLY A 28 1.31 -17.86 0.43
C GLY A 28 0.82 -16.41 0.53
N TYR A 29 1.75 -15.46 0.47
CA TYR A 29 1.41 -14.05 0.29
C TYR A 29 0.98 -13.81 -1.16
N GLU A 30 -0.25 -13.34 -1.33
CA GLU A 30 -0.89 -12.98 -2.59
C GLU A 30 -1.02 -11.45 -2.69
N ASP A 31 -1.14 -10.95 -3.92
CA ASP A 31 -1.36 -9.52 -4.22
C ASP A 31 -0.25 -8.57 -3.74
N LEU A 32 1.00 -9.05 -3.67
CA LEU A 32 2.17 -8.19 -3.43
C LEU A 32 2.41 -7.28 -4.63
N VAL A 33 2.52 -5.97 -4.39
CA VAL A 33 2.78 -4.98 -5.46
C VAL A 33 4.18 -4.41 -5.32
N ILE A 34 4.99 -4.60 -6.35
CA ILE A 34 6.32 -3.97 -6.51
C ILE A 34 6.21 -2.93 -7.61
N ALA A 35 6.33 -1.65 -7.29
CA ALA A 35 6.21 -0.58 -8.27
C ALA A 35 7.56 0.06 -8.59
N ILE A 36 7.84 0.21 -9.88
CA ILE A 36 8.98 0.97 -10.39
C ILE A 36 8.53 2.42 -10.57
N ASP A 37 9.33 3.36 -10.06
CA ASP A 37 9.04 4.78 -10.16
C ASP A 37 9.25 5.31 -11.59
N PRO A 38 8.39 6.20 -12.12
CA PRO A 38 8.56 6.77 -13.46
C PRO A 38 9.88 7.51 -13.69
N GLY A 39 10.53 7.99 -12.62
CA GLY A 39 11.85 8.60 -12.67
C GLY A 39 12.99 7.60 -12.85
N VAL A 40 12.73 6.29 -12.74
CA VAL A 40 13.73 5.24 -13.00
C VAL A 40 13.84 4.98 -14.51
N PRO A 41 15.04 5.17 -15.10
CA PRO A 41 15.26 4.86 -16.51
C PRO A 41 15.01 3.38 -16.79
N GLU A 42 14.48 3.10 -17.99
CA GLU A 42 14.27 1.73 -18.44
C GLU A 42 15.59 0.96 -18.53
N ASP A 43 15.63 -0.20 -17.89
CA ASP A 43 16.73 -1.16 -17.94
C ASP A 43 16.14 -2.57 -18.13
N GLY A 44 16.48 -3.20 -19.26
CA GLY A 44 15.94 -4.50 -19.64
C GLY A 44 16.24 -5.64 -18.66
N LYS A 45 17.13 -5.43 -17.68
CA LYS A 45 17.42 -6.42 -16.63
C LYS A 45 16.63 -6.19 -15.34
N LEU A 46 16.08 -5.00 -15.12
CA LEU A 46 15.51 -4.63 -13.82
C LEU A 46 14.35 -5.56 -13.43
N ILE A 47 13.41 -5.80 -14.35
CA ILE A 47 12.26 -6.69 -14.12
C ILE A 47 12.72 -8.11 -13.77
N GLU A 48 13.68 -8.65 -14.50
CA GLU A 48 14.22 -10.00 -14.24
C GLU A 48 14.96 -10.09 -12.90
N GLN A 49 15.68 -9.03 -12.51
CA GLN A 49 16.34 -8.98 -11.19
C GLN A 49 15.33 -8.84 -10.05
N ILE A 50 14.21 -8.14 -10.23
CA ILE A 50 13.10 -8.13 -9.26
C ILE A 50 12.56 -9.55 -9.11
N LYS A 51 12.30 -10.27 -10.21
CA LYS A 51 11.80 -11.65 -10.17
C LYS A 51 12.75 -12.59 -9.44
N ASP A 52 14.06 -12.51 -9.72
CA ASP A 52 15.08 -13.34 -9.08
C ASP A 52 15.20 -13.04 -7.57
N MET A 53 15.23 -11.75 -7.20
CA MET A 53 15.25 -11.32 -5.80
C MET A 53 14.04 -11.86 -5.02
N VAL A 54 12.83 -11.72 -5.57
CA VAL A 54 11.59 -12.20 -4.93
C VAL A 54 11.57 -13.73 -4.86
N THR A 55 12.03 -14.43 -5.90
CA THR A 55 12.08 -15.90 -5.93
C THR A 55 13.01 -16.45 -4.86
N THR A 56 14.23 -15.90 -4.77
CA THR A 56 15.20 -16.29 -3.74
C THR A 56 14.75 -15.89 -2.34
N ALA A 57 14.13 -14.71 -2.18
CA ALA A 57 13.50 -14.29 -0.93
C ALA A 57 12.39 -15.24 -0.48
N SER A 58 11.56 -15.73 -1.41
CA SER A 58 10.47 -16.66 -1.12
C SER A 58 10.98 -17.96 -0.49
N THR A 59 12.02 -18.56 -1.06
CA THR A 59 12.67 -19.75 -0.48
C THR A 59 13.28 -19.45 0.89
N TYR A 60 13.96 -18.32 1.04
CA TYR A 60 14.60 -17.96 2.29
C TYR A 60 13.59 -17.68 3.41
N LEU A 61 12.51 -16.96 3.11
CA LEU A 61 11.40 -16.67 4.02
C LEU A 61 10.75 -17.96 4.50
N PHE A 62 10.55 -18.92 3.59
CA PHE A 62 9.95 -20.20 3.90
C PHE A 62 10.76 -20.97 4.96
N GLU A 63 12.08 -21.07 4.76
CA GLU A 63 12.95 -21.74 5.73
C GLU A 63 13.01 -20.95 7.06
N ALA A 64 13.19 -19.63 7.00
CA ALA A 64 13.29 -18.77 8.17
C ALA A 64 12.03 -18.76 9.05
N THR A 65 10.88 -19.08 8.47
CA THR A 65 9.57 -19.08 9.14
C THR A 65 9.11 -20.48 9.51
N GLN A 66 10.04 -21.44 9.62
CA GLN A 66 9.76 -22.84 9.95
C GLN A 66 8.78 -23.48 8.95
N LYS A 67 9.05 -23.29 7.65
CA LYS A 67 8.28 -23.85 6.53
C LYS A 67 6.85 -23.33 6.44
N ARG A 68 6.66 -22.04 6.74
CA ARG A 68 5.33 -21.43 6.74
C ARG A 68 5.12 -20.51 5.56
N PHE A 69 5.84 -19.39 5.49
CA PHE A 69 5.45 -18.31 4.58
C PHE A 69 6.28 -18.26 3.32
N PHE A 70 5.65 -17.92 2.20
CA PHE A 70 6.32 -17.74 0.92
C PHE A 70 5.58 -16.69 0.08
N PHE A 71 6.22 -16.14 -0.95
CA PHE A 71 5.57 -15.24 -1.91
C PHE A 71 4.92 -16.07 -3.02
N LYS A 72 3.61 -15.88 -3.24
CA LYS A 72 2.81 -16.68 -4.19
C LYS A 72 2.46 -15.89 -5.45
N ASN A 73 1.86 -14.71 -5.31
CA ASN A 73 1.46 -13.86 -6.44
C ASN A 73 2.06 -12.46 -6.27
N VAL A 74 2.78 -12.00 -7.28
CA VAL A 74 3.47 -10.70 -7.25
C VAL A 74 3.18 -9.93 -8.54
N SER A 75 2.67 -8.72 -8.39
CA SER A 75 2.46 -7.78 -9.48
C SER A 75 3.62 -6.79 -9.54
N ILE A 76 4.29 -6.70 -10.70
CA ILE A 76 5.31 -5.69 -10.98
C ILE A 76 4.67 -4.57 -11.78
N LEU A 77 4.56 -3.39 -11.17
CA LEU A 77 3.98 -2.21 -11.78
C LEU A 77 5.09 -1.42 -12.51
N ILE A 78 4.96 -1.40 -13.83
CA ILE A 78 5.90 -0.83 -14.80
C ILE A 78 5.41 0.59 -15.18
N PRO A 79 6.31 1.58 -15.25
CA PRO A 79 5.94 2.95 -15.56
C PRO A 79 5.34 3.12 -16.95
N GLU A 80 4.50 4.14 -17.11
CA GLU A 80 3.90 4.48 -18.40
C GLU A 80 4.95 4.93 -19.43
N ASN A 81 6.04 5.55 -19.00
CA ASN A 81 7.10 6.04 -19.88
C ASN A 81 8.08 4.97 -20.39
N TRP A 82 7.99 3.72 -19.91
CA TRP A 82 8.75 2.59 -20.46
C TRP A 82 8.13 2.08 -21.76
N GLU A 83 8.86 1.33 -22.58
CA GLU A 83 8.31 0.75 -23.80
C GLU A 83 7.23 -0.32 -23.53
N GLY A 84 6.37 -0.56 -24.51
CA GLY A 84 5.29 -1.55 -24.40
C GLY A 84 5.74 -2.94 -24.79
N SER A 85 5.27 -3.94 -24.05
CA SER A 85 5.46 -5.36 -24.37
C SER A 85 4.10 -6.07 -24.44
N PRO A 86 3.89 -7.03 -25.35
CA PRO A 86 2.68 -7.85 -25.40
C PRO A 86 2.41 -8.65 -24.12
N GLU A 87 3.41 -8.85 -23.28
CA GLU A 87 3.28 -9.55 -22.00
C GLU A 87 2.70 -8.65 -20.89
N TYR A 88 2.73 -7.33 -21.08
CA TYR A 88 2.25 -6.36 -20.09
C TYR A 88 0.73 -6.27 -20.15
N LYS A 89 0.12 -6.35 -18.97
CA LYS A 89 -1.32 -6.15 -18.78
C LYS A 89 -1.60 -4.78 -18.18
N ARG A 90 -2.87 -4.38 -18.19
CA ARG A 90 -3.31 -3.16 -17.50
C ARG A 90 -3.50 -3.44 -16.00
N PRO A 91 -3.03 -2.56 -15.12
CA PRO A 91 -3.38 -2.60 -13.71
C PRO A 91 -4.89 -2.51 -13.51
N LYS A 92 -5.41 -3.18 -12.49
CA LYS A 92 -6.86 -3.15 -12.15
C LYS A 92 -7.09 -2.37 -10.88
N HIS A 93 -6.35 -2.75 -9.84
CA HIS A 93 -6.45 -2.18 -8.51
C HIS A 93 -5.09 -1.71 -8.02
N GLU A 94 -4.00 -2.22 -8.60
CA GLU A 94 -2.63 -1.92 -8.25
C GLU A 94 -2.29 -0.47 -8.61
N SER A 95 -1.70 0.25 -7.64
CA SER A 95 -1.20 1.60 -7.83
C SER A 95 0.16 1.79 -7.15
N TYR A 96 0.89 2.82 -7.56
CA TYR A 96 2.18 3.15 -6.95
C TYR A 96 2.04 3.51 -5.46
N GLU A 97 0.96 4.21 -5.09
CA GLU A 97 0.69 4.61 -3.70
C GLU A 97 0.45 3.39 -2.79
N GLN A 98 -0.15 2.33 -3.34
CA GLN A 98 -0.47 1.09 -2.64
C GLN A 98 0.67 0.07 -2.68
N ALA A 99 1.76 0.36 -3.38
CA ALA A 99 2.87 -0.58 -3.55
C ALA A 99 3.59 -0.87 -2.22
N ASP A 100 3.75 -2.16 -1.93
CA ASP A 100 4.49 -2.68 -0.78
C ASP A 100 5.99 -2.47 -0.92
N VAL A 101 6.49 -2.50 -2.16
CA VAL A 101 7.88 -2.26 -2.50
C VAL A 101 7.94 -1.22 -3.60
N ARG A 102 8.75 -0.18 -3.41
CA ARG A 102 8.96 0.90 -4.37
C ARG A 102 10.42 0.90 -4.83
N VAL A 103 10.62 0.68 -6.11
CA VAL A 103 11.93 0.80 -6.77
C VAL A 103 12.05 2.20 -7.32
N ALA A 104 12.80 3.06 -6.63
CA ALA A 104 12.90 4.48 -6.94
C ALA A 104 14.32 5.00 -6.76
N ALA A 105 14.58 6.22 -7.25
CA ALA A 105 15.84 6.90 -7.01
C ALA A 105 16.15 6.99 -5.49
N PRO A 106 17.45 7.02 -5.11
CA PRO A 106 17.81 7.14 -3.71
C PRO A 106 17.27 8.44 -3.11
N ALA A 107 16.75 8.39 -1.88
CA ALA A 107 16.21 9.55 -1.19
C ALA A 107 17.24 10.69 -1.03
N LEU A 108 18.52 10.34 -0.96
CA LEU A 108 19.64 11.26 -0.97
C LEU A 108 20.70 10.77 -1.97
N PRO A 109 21.30 11.65 -2.80
CA PRO A 109 22.29 11.23 -3.79
C PRO A 109 23.43 10.38 -3.21
N GLY A 110 23.62 9.19 -3.78
CA GLY A 110 24.65 8.23 -3.38
C GLY A 110 24.36 7.46 -2.10
N ARG A 111 23.10 7.45 -1.62
CA ARG A 111 22.62 6.58 -0.54
C ARG A 111 21.65 5.55 -1.09
N ASP A 112 22.20 4.43 -1.53
CA ASP A 112 21.44 3.32 -2.12
C ASP A 112 20.97 2.30 -1.08
N GLU A 113 20.91 2.72 0.18
CA GLU A 113 20.53 1.89 1.33
C GLU A 113 19.06 1.48 1.22
N PRO A 114 18.79 0.16 1.13
CA PRO A 114 17.44 -0.38 1.25
C PRO A 114 16.86 -0.08 2.62
N TYR A 115 15.57 0.26 2.69
CA TYR A 115 14.92 0.51 3.98
C TYR A 115 13.41 0.29 3.92
N THR A 116 12.83 0.04 5.08
CA THR A 116 11.38 0.03 5.28
C THR A 116 10.93 1.32 5.97
N ARG A 117 9.92 1.98 5.42
CA ARG A 117 9.33 3.17 6.02
C ARG A 117 8.37 2.77 7.15
N GLN A 118 8.91 2.64 8.36
CA GLN A 118 8.19 2.21 9.55
C GLN A 118 8.12 3.34 10.59
N PHE A 119 6.92 3.88 10.84
CA PHE A 119 6.64 4.82 11.94
C PHE A 119 5.72 4.25 13.01
N THR A 120 5.32 2.99 12.84
CA THR A 120 4.36 2.29 13.69
C THR A 120 5.06 1.61 14.87
N GLU A 121 4.25 1.21 15.85
CA GLU A 121 4.73 0.50 17.04
C GLU A 121 5.09 -0.96 16.73
N CYS A 122 5.73 -1.61 17.69
CA CYS A 122 6.11 -3.02 17.54
C CYS A 122 4.90 -3.93 17.28
N GLY A 123 5.00 -4.79 16.25
CA GLY A 123 3.93 -5.71 15.87
C GLY A 123 2.97 -5.15 14.81
N GLU A 124 3.07 -3.86 14.50
CA GLU A 124 2.22 -3.18 13.52
C GLU A 124 2.89 -3.10 12.15
N LYS A 125 2.12 -3.27 11.08
CA LYS A 125 2.64 -3.20 9.70
C LYS A 125 3.25 -1.82 9.40
N ALA A 126 4.30 -1.79 8.60
CA ALA A 126 4.91 -0.55 8.10
C ALA A 126 4.22 -0.06 6.82
N GLU A 127 4.66 1.08 6.27
CA GLU A 127 4.05 1.69 5.08
C GLU A 127 4.49 1.02 3.77
N TYR A 128 5.80 0.94 3.51
CA TYR A 128 6.38 0.32 2.31
C TYR A 128 7.89 0.11 2.46
N ILE A 129 8.46 -0.74 1.60
CA ILE A 129 9.89 -0.95 1.42
C ILE A 129 10.38 -0.07 0.25
N HIS A 130 11.53 0.56 0.40
CA HIS A 130 12.20 1.32 -0.66
C HIS A 130 13.48 0.61 -1.08
N PHE A 131 13.61 0.39 -2.39
CA PHE A 131 14.80 -0.13 -3.04
C PHE A 131 15.27 0.82 -4.13
N THR A 132 16.57 0.87 -4.36
CA THR A 132 17.15 1.58 -5.50
C THR A 132 17.37 0.65 -6.69
N PRO A 133 17.37 1.17 -7.93
CA PRO A 133 17.74 0.38 -9.10
C PRO A 133 19.13 -0.25 -8.97
N ASP A 134 20.11 0.48 -8.42
CA ASP A 134 21.46 -0.04 -8.22
C ASP A 134 21.53 -1.19 -7.22
N PHE A 135 20.70 -1.17 -6.17
CA PHE A 135 20.54 -2.30 -5.27
C PHE A 135 19.93 -3.51 -5.98
N VAL A 136 18.78 -3.32 -6.65
CA VAL A 136 18.05 -4.40 -7.33
C VAL A 136 18.89 -5.04 -8.45
N LEU A 137 19.64 -4.23 -9.20
CA LEU A 137 20.55 -4.69 -10.26
C LEU A 137 21.83 -5.37 -9.73
N GLY A 138 21.96 -5.56 -8.41
CA GLY A 138 23.09 -6.26 -7.79
C GLY A 138 24.37 -5.43 -7.68
N LYS A 139 24.38 -4.15 -8.09
CA LYS A 139 25.57 -3.28 -8.01
C LYS A 139 26.01 -3.03 -6.56
N LYS A 140 25.09 -3.24 -5.60
CA LYS A 140 25.30 -3.09 -4.16
C LYS A 140 25.41 -4.41 -3.39
N GLN A 141 25.56 -5.54 -4.07
CA GLN A 141 25.64 -6.85 -3.43
C GLN A 141 26.83 -6.97 -2.45
N ASN A 142 27.95 -6.30 -2.73
CA ASN A 142 29.09 -6.28 -1.82
C ASN A 142 28.83 -5.48 -0.52
N GLU A 143 27.85 -4.56 -0.54
CA GLU A 143 27.50 -3.71 0.59
C GLU A 143 26.41 -4.37 1.45
N TYR A 144 25.39 -4.95 0.82
CA TYR A 144 24.20 -5.46 1.51
C TYR A 144 24.02 -6.98 1.44
N GLY A 145 24.90 -7.70 0.75
CA GLY A 145 24.77 -9.15 0.54
C GLY A 145 23.72 -9.52 -0.50
N PRO A 146 23.29 -10.80 -0.52
CA PRO A 146 22.27 -11.29 -1.46
C PRO A 146 20.94 -10.55 -1.31
N SER A 147 20.39 -10.05 -2.42
CA SER A 147 19.20 -9.21 -2.44
C SER A 147 17.97 -9.91 -1.85
N GLY A 148 17.76 -11.21 -2.14
CA GLY A 148 16.62 -11.96 -1.61
C GLY A 148 16.63 -12.08 -0.08
N ARG A 149 17.81 -12.20 0.53
CA ARG A 149 17.93 -12.26 2.00
C ARG A 149 17.70 -10.90 2.65
N LEU A 150 18.18 -9.82 2.03
CA LEU A 150 17.85 -8.46 2.49
C LEU A 150 16.37 -8.17 2.32
N PHE A 151 15.74 -8.64 1.25
CA PHE A 151 14.31 -8.47 1.07
C PHE A 151 13.52 -9.15 2.19
N VAL A 152 13.93 -10.32 2.69
CA VAL A 152 13.28 -10.95 3.87
C VAL A 152 13.48 -10.14 5.15
N HIS A 153 14.64 -9.49 5.32
CA HIS A 153 14.89 -8.58 6.44
C HIS A 153 13.94 -7.37 6.40
N GLU A 154 13.83 -6.69 5.25
CA GLU A 154 12.89 -5.59 5.06
C GLU A 154 11.42 -6.03 5.11
N TRP A 155 11.12 -7.24 4.62
CA TRP A 155 9.80 -7.82 4.70
C TRP A 155 9.36 -8.01 6.16
N ALA A 156 10.28 -8.40 7.05
CA ALA A 156 9.97 -8.55 8.46
C ALA A 156 9.59 -7.20 9.10
N HIS A 157 10.32 -6.13 8.79
CA HIS A 157 9.93 -4.76 9.17
C HIS A 157 8.54 -4.41 8.64
N LEU A 158 8.29 -4.65 7.35
CA LEU A 158 7.04 -4.29 6.68
C LEU A 158 5.84 -5.04 7.25
N ARG A 159 5.94 -6.37 7.36
CA ARG A 159 4.79 -7.24 7.62
C ARG A 159 4.49 -7.43 9.10
N TRP A 160 5.52 -7.48 9.94
CA TRP A 160 5.38 -7.80 11.36
C TRP A 160 5.80 -6.68 12.30
N GLY A 161 6.27 -5.54 11.77
CA GLY A 161 6.62 -4.38 12.60
C GLY A 161 7.73 -4.67 13.61
N VAL A 162 8.67 -5.56 13.25
CA VAL A 162 9.87 -5.81 14.05
C VAL A 162 10.92 -4.75 13.75
N PHE A 163 11.96 -4.67 14.57
CA PHE A 163 13.05 -3.69 14.43
C PHE A 163 14.40 -4.38 14.37
N ASP A 164 15.43 -3.60 14.01
CA ASP A 164 16.79 -4.07 13.97
C ASP A 164 17.29 -4.55 15.33
N GLU A 165 18.05 -5.64 15.27
CA GLU A 165 18.72 -6.24 16.42
C GLU A 165 20.17 -5.75 16.55
N TYR A 166 20.60 -4.82 15.71
CA TYR A 166 21.78 -3.97 15.90
C TYR A 166 21.37 -2.54 16.32
N ASN A 167 22.35 -1.68 16.63
CA ASN A 167 22.09 -0.27 16.95
C ASN A 167 23.31 0.59 16.61
N GLU A 168 23.15 1.54 15.69
CA GLU A 168 24.26 2.41 15.28
C GLU A 168 24.66 3.45 16.34
N GLN A 169 23.71 3.95 17.13
CA GLN A 169 23.99 4.93 18.19
C GLN A 169 24.55 4.28 19.45
N LYS A 170 24.20 3.01 19.69
CA LYS A 170 24.67 2.18 20.80
C LYS A 170 25.21 0.85 20.29
N PRO A 171 26.32 0.83 19.52
CA PRO A 171 26.86 -0.39 18.94
C PRO A 171 27.48 -1.33 19.97
N PHE A 172 27.78 -0.81 21.16
CA PHE A 172 28.32 -1.57 22.28
C PHE A 172 27.63 -1.22 23.59
N TYR A 173 27.58 -2.19 24.50
CA TYR A 173 27.05 -2.03 25.85
C TYR A 173 27.83 -2.88 26.85
N SER A 174 27.69 -2.58 28.14
CA SER A 174 28.26 -3.40 29.21
C SER A 174 27.13 -4.19 29.85
N GLY A 175 27.14 -5.51 29.69
CA GLY A 175 26.17 -6.39 30.32
C GLY A 175 26.45 -6.61 31.81
N LYS A 176 25.65 -7.46 32.47
CA LYS A 176 25.81 -7.81 33.90
C LYS A 176 27.17 -8.41 34.23
N SER A 177 27.80 -9.09 33.27
CA SER A 177 29.14 -9.67 33.38
C SER A 177 30.27 -8.62 33.42
N LYS A 178 29.95 -7.33 33.24
CA LYS A 178 30.89 -6.21 33.09
C LYS A 178 31.84 -6.32 31.89
N LYS A 179 31.55 -7.24 30.96
CA LYS A 179 32.23 -7.30 29.66
C LYS A 179 31.51 -6.38 28.67
N ILE A 180 32.30 -5.72 27.83
CA ILE A 180 31.77 -4.92 26.73
C ILE A 180 31.38 -5.88 25.61
N GLU A 181 30.11 -5.85 25.22
CA GLU A 181 29.52 -6.67 24.15
C GLU A 181 29.03 -5.78 23.02
N ALA A 182 29.05 -6.31 21.79
CA ALA A 182 28.38 -5.67 20.66
C ALA A 182 26.87 -5.81 20.81
N THR A 183 26.12 -4.78 20.42
CA THR A 183 24.65 -4.83 20.39
C THR A 183 24.20 -5.74 19.26
N ARG A 184 23.69 -6.91 19.64
CA ARG A 184 23.25 -7.99 18.74
C ARG A 184 22.32 -8.92 19.50
N CYS A 185 21.46 -9.63 18.77
CA CYS A 185 20.59 -10.61 19.38
C CYS A 185 21.34 -11.86 19.83
N SER A 186 21.92 -12.64 18.92
CA SER A 186 22.77 -13.76 19.34
C SER A 186 24.19 -13.30 19.66
N THR A 187 24.63 -13.58 20.88
CA THR A 187 26.04 -13.46 21.28
C THR A 187 26.94 -14.53 20.64
N GLY A 188 26.35 -15.56 20.02
CA GLY A 188 27.04 -16.62 19.29
C GLY A 188 27.68 -16.17 17.97
N ILE A 189 27.24 -15.06 17.38
CA ILE A 189 27.95 -14.47 16.24
C ILE A 189 29.32 -14.01 16.73
N THR A 190 30.41 -14.51 16.16
CA THR A 190 31.76 -14.14 16.59
C THR A 190 32.35 -13.01 15.73
N GLY A 191 33.30 -12.25 16.25
CA GLY A 191 33.88 -11.16 15.45
C GLY A 191 34.95 -10.39 16.19
N LYS A 192 35.36 -9.27 15.60
CA LYS A 192 36.43 -8.40 16.10
C LYS A 192 35.95 -6.97 16.23
N ASN A 193 36.30 -6.34 17.35
CA ASN A 193 36.08 -4.90 17.55
C ASN A 193 37.25 -4.12 16.96
N ARG A 194 37.01 -3.31 15.94
CA ARG A 194 38.04 -2.50 15.27
C ARG A 194 37.56 -1.09 14.97
N VAL A 195 38.51 -0.18 14.82
CA VAL A 195 38.31 1.14 14.24
C VAL A 195 38.91 1.13 12.84
N TYR A 196 38.08 1.34 11.82
CA TYR A 196 38.50 1.38 10.42
C TYR A 196 38.66 2.83 9.95
N LYS A 197 39.89 3.24 9.64
CA LYS A 197 40.19 4.60 9.16
C LYS A 197 40.89 4.55 7.80
N CYS A 198 40.19 5.05 6.78
CA CYS A 198 40.76 5.32 5.47
C CYS A 198 41.14 6.78 5.30
N GLN A 199 42.39 7.04 4.89
CA GLN A 199 42.93 8.35 4.53
C GLN A 199 43.90 8.19 3.36
N GLY A 200 43.78 9.05 2.33
CA GLY A 200 44.70 9.04 1.18
C GLY A 200 44.73 7.74 0.36
N GLY A 201 43.63 6.98 0.31
CA GLY A 201 43.54 5.73 -0.46
C GLY A 201 44.13 4.48 0.23
N SER A 202 44.64 4.63 1.46
CA SER A 202 45.02 3.54 2.37
C SER A 202 44.05 3.47 3.54
N CYS A 203 43.81 2.26 4.04
CA CYS A 203 42.94 2.01 5.18
C CYS A 203 43.69 1.23 6.25
N THR A 204 43.45 1.60 7.50
CA THR A 204 44.08 0.98 8.67
C THR A 204 43.01 0.44 9.61
N GLU A 205 43.26 -0.76 10.15
CA GLU A 205 42.45 -1.37 11.20
C GLU A 205 43.18 -1.25 12.53
N ASN A 206 42.60 -0.52 13.48
CA ASN A 206 43.14 -0.37 14.83
C ASN A 206 42.26 -1.09 15.86
N PHE A 207 42.86 -1.54 16.94
CA PHE A 207 42.11 -2.06 18.09
C PHE A 207 41.28 -0.95 18.74
N CYS A 208 40.05 -1.28 19.13
CA CYS A 208 39.20 -0.33 19.83
C CYS A 208 39.75 -0.01 21.23
N LYS A 209 39.84 1.27 21.53
CA LYS A 209 40.24 1.75 22.86
C LYS A 209 39.00 1.96 23.73
N ILE A 210 39.17 1.74 25.03
CA ILE A 210 38.12 2.02 26.02
C ILE A 210 38.16 3.52 26.33
N ASN A 211 37.00 4.17 26.22
CA ASN A 211 36.81 5.54 26.65
C ASN A 211 36.75 5.60 28.18
N SER A 212 37.60 6.43 28.78
CA SER A 212 37.74 6.54 30.24
C SER A 212 36.48 7.05 30.93
N THR A 213 35.64 7.82 30.24
CA THR A 213 34.40 8.42 30.75
C THR A 213 33.23 7.45 30.63
N THR A 214 32.96 6.92 29.43
CA THR A 214 31.79 6.05 29.21
C THR A 214 32.01 4.62 29.67
N LYS A 215 33.28 4.21 29.88
CA LYS A 215 33.69 2.82 30.13
C LYS A 215 33.30 1.84 29.02
N LEU A 216 32.94 2.35 27.84
CA LEU A 216 32.68 1.59 26.61
C LEU A 216 33.79 1.87 25.59
N TYR A 217 33.72 1.22 24.42
CA TYR A 217 34.63 1.54 23.32
C TYR A 217 34.46 2.97 22.80
N GLU A 218 35.52 3.49 22.19
CA GLU A 218 35.51 4.78 21.50
C GLU A 218 34.45 4.84 20.38
N LYS A 219 33.98 6.06 20.06
CA LYS A 219 32.85 6.32 19.14
C LYS A 219 33.01 5.68 17.76
N ASP A 220 34.23 5.63 17.23
CA ASP A 220 34.51 5.09 15.90
C ASP A 220 34.69 3.55 15.89
N CYS A 221 34.58 2.90 17.05
CA CYS A 221 34.69 1.45 17.14
C CYS A 221 33.46 0.78 16.51
N GLN A 222 33.70 -0.31 15.79
CA GLN A 222 32.67 -1.12 15.18
C GLN A 222 32.94 -2.61 15.43
N PHE A 223 31.89 -3.40 15.48
CA PHE A 223 31.97 -4.85 15.53
C PHE A 223 31.95 -5.40 14.10
N PHE A 224 32.99 -6.14 13.74
CA PHE A 224 33.10 -6.80 12.44
C PHE A 224 32.93 -8.31 12.64
N PRO A 225 31.79 -8.88 12.25
CA PRO A 225 31.59 -10.33 12.29
C PRO A 225 32.64 -11.07 11.46
N ASN A 226 33.07 -12.23 11.94
CA ASN A 226 33.84 -13.14 11.08
C ASN A 226 32.98 -13.58 9.89
N LYS A 227 33.59 -13.76 8.72
CA LYS A 227 32.87 -14.19 7.50
C LYS A 227 32.21 -15.57 7.67
N VAL A 228 32.92 -16.48 8.32
CA VAL A 228 32.41 -17.83 8.61
C VAL A 228 31.87 -17.84 10.04
N GLN A 229 30.62 -18.26 10.18
CA GLN A 229 29.90 -18.36 11.43
C GLN A 229 29.22 -19.74 11.53
N THR A 230 28.96 -20.18 12.75
CA THR A 230 28.11 -21.35 13.04
C THR A 230 26.74 -20.94 13.56
N GLU A 231 26.63 -19.71 14.06
CA GLU A 231 25.38 -19.15 14.56
C GLU A 231 24.40 -18.91 13.40
N LYS A 232 23.14 -19.29 13.62
CA LYS A 232 22.06 -19.20 12.63
C LYS A 232 21.16 -17.98 12.82
N ALA A 233 21.18 -17.36 13.99
CA ALA A 233 20.45 -16.12 14.24
C ALA A 233 21.39 -14.91 14.29
N SER A 234 21.00 -13.74 13.79
CA SER A 234 19.63 -13.34 13.44
C SER A 234 19.57 -12.57 12.13
N ILE A 235 18.49 -12.82 11.37
CA ILE A 235 18.14 -12.07 10.17
C ILE A 235 18.05 -10.57 10.45
N MET A 236 17.51 -10.17 11.61
CA MET A 236 17.38 -8.74 11.99
C MET A 236 18.68 -8.13 12.52
N PHE A 237 19.75 -8.92 12.64
CA PHE A 237 21.07 -8.41 12.97
C PHE A 237 21.96 -8.29 11.74
N MET A 238 22.14 -9.38 10.98
CA MET A 238 22.98 -9.37 9.78
C MET A 238 22.64 -10.54 8.84
N GLN A 239 21.62 -10.34 7.99
CA GLN A 239 21.16 -11.34 7.02
C GLN A 239 22.20 -11.74 5.95
N SER A 240 23.24 -10.91 5.75
CA SER A 240 24.27 -11.15 4.72
C SER A 240 25.23 -12.29 5.06
N ILE A 241 25.23 -12.81 6.30
CA ILE A 241 26.09 -13.92 6.72
C ILE A 241 25.49 -15.26 6.26
N ASP A 242 26.28 -16.10 5.59
CA ASP A 242 25.82 -17.37 5.00
C ASP A 242 25.12 -18.31 5.99
N SER A 243 25.61 -18.42 7.23
CA SER A 243 25.01 -19.29 8.24
C SER A 243 23.69 -18.77 8.83
N VAL A 244 23.39 -17.47 8.67
CA VAL A 244 22.18 -16.87 9.22
C VAL A 244 20.99 -17.34 8.38
N LEU A 245 20.07 -18.05 9.02
CA LEU A 245 18.89 -18.66 8.40
C LEU A 245 17.62 -18.45 9.21
N GLU A 246 17.73 -17.93 10.43
CA GLU A 246 16.63 -17.92 11.41
C GLU A 246 16.49 -16.54 12.05
N PHE A 247 15.27 -16.19 12.46
CA PHE A 247 15.03 -15.04 13.33
C PHE A 247 15.46 -15.36 14.76
N CYS A 248 15.87 -14.33 15.51
CA CYS A 248 16.21 -14.49 16.91
C CYS A 248 15.01 -14.95 17.74
N ASN A 249 15.20 -15.96 18.57
CA ASN A 249 14.17 -16.62 19.38
C ASN A 249 14.58 -16.67 20.86
N ALA A 250 13.74 -17.23 21.72
CA ALA A 250 13.97 -17.24 23.17
C ALA A 250 15.29 -17.90 23.62
N GLU A 251 15.87 -18.82 22.83
CA GLU A 251 17.10 -19.55 23.19
C GLU A 251 18.37 -18.74 22.93
N ASN A 252 18.37 -17.91 21.88
CA ASN A 252 19.53 -17.10 21.47
C ASN A 252 19.34 -15.59 21.69
N HIS A 253 18.18 -15.17 22.23
CA HIS A 253 17.86 -13.77 22.48
C HIS A 253 18.65 -13.15 23.62
N ASN A 254 19.28 -12.01 23.33
CA ASN A 254 20.01 -11.21 24.29
C ASN A 254 19.19 -9.98 24.71
N GLN A 255 18.45 -10.13 25.80
CA GLN A 255 17.60 -9.06 26.35
C GLN A 255 18.41 -7.87 26.91
N GLU A 256 19.71 -8.03 27.20
CA GLU A 256 20.53 -6.94 27.72
C GLU A 256 21.01 -5.98 26.63
N ALA A 257 21.00 -6.41 25.36
CA ALA A 257 21.42 -5.59 24.24
C ALA A 257 20.48 -4.40 24.03
N PRO A 258 20.98 -3.16 23.91
CA PRO A 258 20.16 -1.97 23.65
C PRO A 258 19.78 -1.86 22.17
N SER A 259 19.32 -2.95 21.54
CA SER A 259 18.81 -2.94 20.17
C SER A 259 17.47 -2.19 20.08
N LEU A 260 17.12 -1.72 18.88
CA LEU A 260 15.81 -1.10 18.67
C LEU A 260 14.69 -2.10 18.93
N GLN A 261 14.86 -3.37 18.52
CA GLN A 261 13.93 -4.45 18.83
C GLN A 261 13.66 -4.54 20.34
N ASN A 262 14.70 -4.61 21.19
CA ASN A 262 14.49 -4.70 22.63
C ASN A 262 13.79 -3.46 23.20
N ILE A 263 14.20 -2.28 22.77
CA ILE A 263 13.68 -1.00 23.28
C ILE A 263 12.21 -0.80 22.87
N LYS A 264 11.84 -1.17 21.64
CA LYS A 264 10.52 -0.91 21.07
C LYS A 264 9.53 -2.06 21.27
N CYS A 265 10.00 -3.29 21.41
CA CYS A 265 9.15 -4.48 21.53
C CYS A 265 9.04 -5.04 22.95
N ASN A 266 9.29 -4.22 23.98
CA ASN A 266 9.27 -4.65 25.38
C ASN A 266 10.21 -5.84 25.64
N PHE A 267 11.43 -5.79 25.09
CA PHE A 267 12.47 -6.82 25.22
C PHE A 267 12.11 -8.19 24.64
N ARG A 268 11.04 -8.28 23.83
CA ARG A 268 10.68 -9.50 23.10
C ARG A 268 11.62 -9.73 21.93
N SER A 269 11.96 -11.00 21.70
CA SER A 269 12.73 -11.41 20.52
C SER A 269 11.94 -11.14 19.23
N THR A 270 12.62 -11.02 18.10
CA THR A 270 11.94 -10.88 16.80
C THR A 270 10.99 -12.05 16.54
N TRP A 271 11.42 -13.29 16.80
CA TRP A 271 10.59 -14.47 16.59
C TRP A 271 9.32 -14.46 17.45
N GLU A 272 9.41 -13.99 18.70
CA GLU A 272 8.24 -13.89 19.58
C GLU A 272 7.18 -12.92 19.03
N VAL A 273 7.59 -11.83 18.38
CA VAL A 273 6.65 -10.93 17.71
C VAL A 273 6.02 -11.62 16.50
N ILE A 274 6.83 -12.27 15.66
CA ILE A 274 6.37 -12.96 14.44
C ILE A 274 5.43 -14.12 14.79
N SER A 275 5.77 -14.98 15.75
CA SER A 275 4.97 -16.15 16.13
C SER A 275 3.63 -15.78 16.78
N ASN A 276 3.51 -14.57 17.32
CA ASN A 276 2.27 -14.05 17.90
C ASN A 276 1.40 -13.27 16.90
N SER A 277 1.88 -13.06 15.67
CA SER A 277 1.14 -12.38 14.60
C SER A 277 -0.09 -13.16 14.13
N GLU A 278 -1.05 -12.47 13.52
CA GLU A 278 -2.22 -13.10 12.90
C GLU A 278 -1.82 -14.07 11.77
N ASP A 279 -0.80 -13.72 10.99
CA ASP A 279 -0.25 -14.56 9.92
C ASP A 279 0.16 -15.93 10.45
N PHE A 280 0.83 -15.98 11.61
CA PHE A 280 1.30 -17.23 12.21
C PHE A 280 0.17 -18.05 12.85
N LYS A 281 -0.77 -17.38 13.53
CA LYS A 281 -1.93 -18.03 14.15
C LYS A 281 -2.84 -18.73 13.13
N ASN A 282 -2.93 -18.17 11.92
CA ASN A 282 -3.82 -18.65 10.87
C ASN A 282 -3.18 -19.66 9.90
N THR A 283 -1.92 -20.07 10.14
CA THR A 283 -1.20 -20.99 9.25
C THR A 283 -0.64 -22.20 9.98
N THR A 284 -0.29 -23.23 9.23
CA THR A 284 0.42 -24.41 9.73
C THR A 284 1.65 -24.69 8.86
N PRO A 285 2.71 -25.35 9.36
CA PRO A 285 3.89 -25.64 8.55
C PRO A 285 3.55 -26.54 7.36
N MET A 286 4.14 -26.25 6.20
CA MET A 286 3.98 -27.06 4.99
C MET A 286 4.91 -28.27 5.00
N ALA A 287 4.41 -29.41 4.54
CA ALA A 287 5.20 -30.64 4.41
C ALA A 287 6.12 -30.64 3.18
N ALA A 288 5.67 -30.00 2.09
CA ALA A 288 6.41 -29.90 0.83
C ALA A 288 6.90 -28.46 0.60
N PRO A 289 7.98 -28.27 -0.19
CA PRO A 289 8.41 -26.95 -0.63
C PRO A 289 7.30 -26.21 -1.40
N PRO A 290 7.18 -24.88 -1.24
CA PRO A 290 6.19 -24.10 -1.97
C PRO A 290 6.55 -24.01 -3.47
N PRO A 291 5.55 -23.77 -4.34
CA PRO A 291 5.82 -23.45 -5.74
C PRO A 291 6.56 -22.10 -5.86
N PRO A 292 7.29 -21.86 -6.97
CA PRO A 292 7.89 -20.55 -7.23
C PRO A 292 6.81 -19.46 -7.37
N PRO A 293 7.13 -18.19 -7.05
CA PRO A 293 6.18 -17.08 -7.19
C PRO A 293 5.73 -16.92 -8.64
N VAL A 294 4.45 -16.57 -8.82
CA VAL A 294 3.87 -16.20 -10.12
C VAL A 294 3.89 -14.68 -10.25
N PHE A 295 4.42 -14.20 -11.38
CA PHE A 295 4.57 -12.76 -11.65
C PHE A 295 3.56 -12.27 -12.68
N SER A 296 2.92 -11.14 -12.38
CA SER A 296 2.12 -10.37 -13.32
C SER A 296 2.85 -9.08 -13.66
N LEU A 297 3.11 -8.83 -14.95
CA LEU A 297 3.72 -7.58 -15.41
C LEU A 297 2.61 -6.61 -15.81
N LEU A 298 2.49 -5.52 -15.07
CA LEU A 298 1.41 -4.54 -15.24
C LEU A 298 2.01 -3.22 -15.66
N ARG A 299 1.65 -2.68 -16.83
CA ARG A 299 2.14 -1.36 -17.25
C ARG A 299 1.07 -0.29 -17.02
N ILE A 300 1.44 0.73 -16.27
CA ILE A 300 0.60 1.91 -16.07
C ILE A 300 0.32 2.52 -17.45
N SER A 301 -0.95 2.81 -17.71
CA SER A 301 -1.41 3.41 -18.96
C SER A 301 -2.66 4.24 -18.70
N GLU A 302 -2.97 5.12 -19.64
CA GLU A 302 -4.21 5.89 -19.67
C GLU A 302 -5.44 5.03 -19.35
N ARG A 303 -6.27 5.51 -18.42
CA ARG A 303 -7.51 4.84 -18.02
C ARG A 303 -8.47 4.78 -19.20
N ILE A 304 -9.11 3.62 -19.39
CA ILE A 304 -10.18 3.44 -20.36
C ILE A 304 -11.46 3.15 -19.59
N LEU A 305 -12.43 4.03 -19.73
CA LEU A 305 -13.63 4.06 -18.91
C LEU A 305 -14.88 4.17 -19.78
N CYS A 306 -15.94 3.44 -19.43
CA CYS A 306 -17.28 3.70 -19.96
C CYS A 306 -18.28 3.96 -18.84
N LEU A 307 -18.98 5.10 -18.89
CA LEU A 307 -20.15 5.35 -18.06
C LEU A 307 -21.34 4.57 -18.63
N VAL A 308 -22.01 3.78 -17.80
CA VAL A 308 -23.20 3.02 -18.18
C VAL A 308 -24.36 3.48 -17.31
N LEU A 309 -25.26 4.26 -17.92
CA LEU A 309 -26.27 5.05 -17.21
C LEU A 309 -27.67 4.48 -17.43
N ASP A 310 -28.33 4.16 -16.33
CA ASP A 310 -29.70 3.69 -16.32
C ASP A 310 -30.68 4.85 -16.56
N LYS A 311 -31.47 4.75 -17.62
CA LYS A 311 -32.58 5.68 -17.90
C LYS A 311 -33.93 4.97 -18.00
N SER A 312 -34.06 3.79 -17.37
CA SER A 312 -35.30 3.04 -17.25
C SER A 312 -36.40 3.85 -16.56
N GLY A 313 -37.66 3.43 -16.71
CA GLY A 313 -38.80 4.14 -16.12
C GLY A 313 -38.74 4.28 -14.60
N SER A 314 -38.15 3.31 -13.88
CA SER A 314 -38.00 3.34 -12.42
C SER A 314 -37.07 4.48 -11.96
N MET A 315 -36.15 4.94 -12.81
CA MET A 315 -35.29 6.09 -12.55
C MET A 315 -36.04 7.43 -12.48
N SER A 316 -37.30 7.49 -12.93
CA SER A 316 -38.18 8.67 -12.76
C SER A 316 -38.64 8.84 -11.30
N LEU A 317 -38.60 7.77 -10.51
CA LEU A 317 -39.03 7.77 -9.12
C LEU A 317 -37.96 8.33 -8.19
N TYR A 318 -38.38 8.85 -7.05
CA TYR A 318 -37.51 9.26 -5.93
C TYR A 318 -36.32 10.15 -6.32
N ASN A 319 -36.44 10.94 -7.40
CA ASN A 319 -35.37 11.79 -7.92
C ASN A 319 -34.09 11.01 -8.33
N ARG A 320 -34.20 9.71 -8.67
CA ARG A 320 -33.08 8.81 -8.98
C ARG A 320 -32.27 9.31 -10.18
N LEU A 321 -32.92 9.67 -11.29
CA LEU A 321 -32.28 10.20 -12.50
C LEU A 321 -31.44 11.45 -12.21
N ASN A 322 -31.96 12.39 -11.43
CA ASN A 322 -31.23 13.61 -11.09
C ASN A 322 -30.02 13.31 -10.20
N ARG A 323 -30.15 12.40 -9.22
CA ARG A 323 -28.99 11.97 -8.40
C ARG A 323 -27.94 11.26 -9.24
N MET A 324 -28.35 10.41 -10.19
CA MET A 324 -27.45 9.78 -11.14
C MET A 324 -26.67 10.83 -11.93
N ASN A 325 -27.38 11.80 -12.53
CA ASN A 325 -26.76 12.86 -13.32
C ASN A 325 -25.82 13.73 -12.48
N GLN A 326 -26.16 14.01 -11.22
CA GLN A 326 -25.27 14.70 -10.29
C GLN A 326 -23.99 13.90 -10.01
N ALA A 327 -24.11 12.59 -9.77
CA ALA A 327 -22.97 11.71 -9.55
C ALA A 327 -22.08 11.62 -10.81
N ALA A 328 -22.67 11.37 -11.97
CA ALA A 328 -21.96 11.33 -13.25
C ALA A 328 -21.27 12.67 -13.56
N LYS A 329 -21.95 13.79 -13.32
CA LYS A 329 -21.38 15.13 -13.50
C LYS A 329 -20.19 15.37 -12.58
N TYR A 330 -20.33 15.04 -11.30
CA TYR A 330 -19.24 15.19 -10.34
C TYR A 330 -18.05 14.33 -10.72
N PHE A 331 -18.29 13.05 -11.06
CA PHE A 331 -17.26 12.12 -11.46
C PHE A 331 -16.49 12.60 -12.71
N LEU A 332 -17.19 13.03 -13.76
CA LEU A 332 -16.57 13.55 -14.99
C LEU A 332 -15.72 14.80 -14.73
N LEU A 333 -16.21 15.71 -13.88
CA LEU A 333 -15.53 16.98 -13.63
C LEU A 333 -14.35 16.82 -12.66
N GLN A 334 -14.53 16.08 -11.58
CA GLN A 334 -13.63 16.07 -10.41
C GLN A 334 -12.76 14.82 -10.31
N THR A 335 -13.18 13.69 -10.88
CA THR A 335 -12.50 12.39 -10.70
C THR A 335 -11.77 11.93 -11.95
N VAL A 336 -12.29 12.23 -13.14
CA VAL A 336 -11.63 11.86 -14.40
C VAL A 336 -10.43 12.76 -14.65
N GLU A 337 -9.27 12.13 -14.74
CA GLU A 337 -7.96 12.75 -14.99
C GLU A 337 -7.76 13.02 -16.48
N ASN A 338 -6.98 14.05 -16.80
CA ASN A 338 -6.55 14.32 -18.17
C ASN A 338 -5.73 13.13 -18.70
N GLY A 339 -5.89 12.81 -19.98
CA GLY A 339 -5.32 11.62 -20.63
C GLY A 339 -6.26 10.42 -20.66
N SER A 340 -7.23 10.34 -19.75
CA SER A 340 -8.21 9.22 -19.70
C SER A 340 -9.11 9.19 -20.94
N TRP A 341 -9.51 7.99 -21.35
CA TRP A 341 -10.51 7.77 -22.40
C TRP A 341 -11.86 7.48 -21.77
N VAL A 342 -12.89 8.25 -22.13
CA VAL A 342 -14.24 8.11 -21.55
C VAL A 342 -15.29 7.95 -22.64
N GLY A 343 -16.10 6.91 -22.49
CA GLY A 343 -17.28 6.61 -23.29
C GLY A 343 -18.55 6.71 -22.45
N MET A 344 -19.70 6.76 -23.12
CA MET A 344 -20.99 6.83 -22.44
C MET A 344 -22.04 5.99 -23.16
N VAL A 345 -22.69 5.12 -22.40
CA VAL A 345 -23.81 4.28 -22.83
C VAL A 345 -24.99 4.55 -21.92
N HIS A 346 -26.16 4.74 -22.51
CA HIS A 346 -27.43 4.71 -21.78
C HIS A 346 -28.09 3.37 -21.99
N PHE A 347 -28.83 2.89 -20.99
CA PHE A 347 -29.67 1.72 -21.16
C PHE A 347 -31.06 1.90 -20.53
N ASP A 348 -32.03 1.25 -21.15
CA ASP A 348 -33.39 1.02 -20.66
C ASP A 348 -33.78 -0.43 -21.01
N SER A 349 -34.79 -0.66 -21.84
CA SER A 349 -35.04 -1.94 -22.50
C SER A 349 -33.91 -2.35 -23.45
N ALA A 350 -33.15 -1.39 -23.99
CA ALA A 350 -31.98 -1.64 -24.82
C ALA A 350 -30.87 -0.64 -24.51
N ALA A 351 -29.64 -0.94 -24.97
CA ALA A 351 -28.51 -0.02 -24.84
C ALA A 351 -28.40 0.93 -26.04
N SER A 352 -27.96 2.16 -25.78
CA SER A 352 -27.63 3.16 -26.80
C SER A 352 -26.31 3.86 -26.45
N VAL A 353 -25.37 3.82 -27.39
CA VAL A 353 -24.10 4.55 -27.26
C VAL A 353 -24.37 6.04 -27.46
N LYS A 354 -24.00 6.86 -26.46
CA LYS A 354 -24.13 8.33 -26.50
C LYS A 354 -22.82 9.01 -26.83
N SER A 355 -21.72 8.43 -26.38
CA SER A 355 -20.39 8.83 -26.79
C SER A 355 -19.57 7.57 -26.98
N GLU A 356 -18.89 7.49 -28.13
CA GLU A 356 -17.71 6.65 -28.26
C GLU A 356 -16.62 7.13 -27.29
N LEU A 357 -15.54 6.36 -27.14
CA LEU A 357 -14.40 6.76 -26.33
C LEU A 357 -13.77 8.06 -26.87
N ILE A 358 -13.77 9.10 -26.05
CA ILE A 358 -13.05 10.35 -26.31
C ILE A 358 -11.96 10.54 -25.25
N GLN A 359 -10.79 11.01 -25.68
CA GLN A 359 -9.70 11.30 -24.76
C GLN A 359 -9.93 12.65 -24.08
N ILE A 360 -9.88 12.67 -22.75
CA ILE A 360 -10.06 13.88 -21.95
C ILE A 360 -8.77 14.69 -21.96
N LYS A 361 -8.73 15.75 -22.76
CA LYS A 361 -7.58 16.67 -22.85
C LYS A 361 -7.84 17.97 -22.11
N SER A 362 -9.11 18.36 -22.01
CA SER A 362 -9.56 19.61 -21.40
C SER A 362 -11.00 19.49 -20.89
N ASP A 363 -11.51 20.59 -20.31
CA ASP A 363 -12.91 20.69 -19.91
C ASP A 363 -13.88 20.66 -21.11
N SER A 364 -13.42 20.91 -22.34
CA SER A 364 -14.29 20.84 -23.53
C SER A 364 -14.85 19.43 -23.75
N GLU A 365 -14.01 18.40 -23.65
CA GLU A 365 -14.43 17.01 -23.79
C GLU A 365 -15.34 16.59 -22.63
N LYS A 366 -15.02 17.03 -21.41
CA LYS A 366 -15.88 16.81 -20.25
C LYS A 366 -17.27 17.42 -20.47
N ASN A 367 -17.36 18.65 -20.98
CA ASN A 367 -18.64 19.31 -21.25
C ASN A 367 -19.47 18.59 -22.32
N LYS A 368 -18.85 18.05 -23.37
CA LYS A 368 -19.55 17.22 -24.38
C LYS A 368 -20.22 15.98 -23.76
N LEU A 369 -19.53 15.33 -22.82
CA LEU A 369 -20.11 14.19 -22.08
C LEU A 369 -21.24 14.64 -21.15
N LEU A 370 -21.12 15.80 -20.50
CA LEU A 370 -22.17 16.35 -19.65
C LEU A 370 -23.45 16.69 -20.42
N GLU A 371 -23.32 17.24 -21.62
CA GLU A 371 -24.46 17.52 -22.51
C GLU A 371 -25.18 16.25 -22.97
N SER A 372 -24.49 15.11 -22.90
CA SER A 372 -25.02 13.79 -23.31
C SER A 372 -25.80 13.06 -22.21
N LEU A 373 -25.83 13.60 -20.98
CA LEU A 373 -26.52 12.97 -19.84
C LEU A 373 -28.04 12.82 -20.08
N PRO A 374 -28.66 11.75 -19.57
CA PRO A 374 -30.07 11.47 -19.84
C PRO A 374 -30.99 12.47 -19.14
N THR A 375 -31.94 13.04 -19.88
CA THR A 375 -32.92 14.01 -19.37
C THR A 375 -34.29 13.40 -19.07
N VAL A 376 -34.57 12.20 -19.60
CA VAL A 376 -35.84 11.50 -19.47
C VAL A 376 -35.60 10.05 -19.08
N ALA A 377 -36.36 9.57 -18.10
CA ALA A 377 -36.38 8.19 -17.62
C ALA A 377 -37.64 7.49 -18.14
N LEU A 378 -37.48 6.51 -19.03
CA LEU A 378 -38.57 5.77 -19.67
C LEU A 378 -38.06 4.43 -20.20
N GLY A 379 -38.92 3.42 -20.19
CA GLY A 379 -38.64 2.08 -20.72
C GLY A 379 -38.46 1.04 -19.63
N GLY A 380 -38.16 -0.20 -20.02
CA GLY A 380 -37.76 -1.26 -19.09
C GLY A 380 -36.30 -1.13 -18.66
N THR A 381 -35.74 -2.22 -18.16
CA THR A 381 -34.36 -2.27 -17.62
C THR A 381 -33.62 -3.48 -18.19
N SER A 382 -32.41 -3.26 -18.69
CA SER A 382 -31.50 -4.30 -19.19
C SER A 382 -30.04 -3.86 -18.96
N ILE A 383 -29.55 -4.13 -17.76
CA ILE A 383 -28.19 -3.82 -17.32
C ILE A 383 -27.18 -4.55 -18.21
N CYS A 384 -27.43 -5.82 -18.51
CA CYS A 384 -26.54 -6.62 -19.35
C CYS A 384 -26.40 -6.07 -20.77
N SER A 385 -27.47 -5.48 -21.34
CA SER A 385 -27.36 -4.78 -22.64
C SER A 385 -26.44 -3.57 -22.54
N GLY A 386 -26.54 -2.79 -21.45
CA GLY A 386 -25.67 -1.65 -21.18
C GLY A 386 -24.19 -2.05 -21.07
N ILE A 387 -23.90 -3.11 -20.32
CA ILE A 387 -22.55 -3.66 -20.16
C ILE A 387 -22.01 -4.18 -21.49
N ALA A 388 -22.80 -4.93 -22.26
CA ALA A 388 -22.38 -5.44 -23.56
C ALA A 388 -22.06 -4.32 -24.56
N ALA A 389 -22.86 -3.25 -24.58
CA ALA A 389 -22.57 -2.07 -25.41
C ALA A 389 -21.31 -1.33 -24.93
N ALA A 390 -21.07 -1.25 -23.62
CA ALA A 390 -19.83 -0.69 -23.09
C ALA A 390 -18.60 -1.49 -23.51
N PHE A 391 -18.67 -2.83 -23.49
CA PHE A 391 -17.60 -3.69 -24.02
C PHE A 391 -17.31 -3.38 -25.49
N GLN A 392 -18.35 -3.21 -26.32
CA GLN A 392 -18.16 -2.86 -27.73
C GLN A 392 -17.51 -1.49 -27.91
N VAL A 393 -17.91 -0.49 -27.12
CA VAL A 393 -17.31 0.86 -27.13
C VAL A 393 -15.83 0.79 -26.73
N ILE A 394 -15.49 0.01 -25.70
CA ILE A 394 -14.11 -0.18 -25.23
C ILE A 394 -13.26 -0.90 -26.29
N GLN A 395 -13.78 -1.98 -26.87
CA GLN A 395 -13.08 -2.82 -27.85
C GLN A 395 -12.65 -2.08 -29.11
N LYS A 396 -13.36 -1.01 -29.49
CA LYS A 396 -12.99 -0.17 -30.64
C LYS A 396 -11.64 0.53 -30.46
N LEU A 397 -11.29 0.92 -29.23
CA LEU A 397 -10.00 1.54 -28.93
C LEU A 397 -8.98 0.50 -28.47
N ASN A 398 -9.42 -0.43 -27.62
CA ASN A 398 -8.55 -1.41 -26.99
C ASN A 398 -9.16 -2.82 -27.15
N PRO A 399 -8.63 -3.66 -28.03
CA PRO A 399 -9.16 -5.01 -28.26
C PRO A 399 -9.24 -5.87 -26.99
N GLN A 400 -8.36 -5.62 -26.01
CA GLN A 400 -8.35 -6.30 -24.72
C GLN A 400 -9.14 -5.47 -23.69
N ILE A 401 -10.32 -5.94 -23.28
CA ILE A 401 -11.14 -5.24 -22.27
C ILE A 401 -10.47 -5.29 -20.88
N ASP A 402 -9.62 -6.28 -20.62
CA ASP A 402 -8.98 -6.53 -19.32
C ASP A 402 -8.33 -5.25 -18.73
N GLY A 403 -8.72 -4.91 -17.50
CA GLY A 403 -8.28 -3.69 -16.81
C GLY A 403 -8.94 -2.38 -17.27
N SER A 404 -9.90 -2.42 -18.20
CA SER A 404 -10.78 -1.29 -18.47
C SER A 404 -11.86 -1.16 -17.40
N GLU A 405 -12.41 0.04 -17.23
CA GLU A 405 -13.36 0.36 -16.18
C GLU A 405 -14.76 0.60 -16.74
N ILE A 406 -15.77 0.09 -16.06
CA ILE A 406 -17.19 0.41 -16.30
C ILE A 406 -17.74 1.01 -15.02
N VAL A 407 -18.28 2.22 -15.09
CA VAL A 407 -18.99 2.82 -13.95
C VAL A 407 -20.48 2.75 -14.26
N LEU A 408 -21.14 1.80 -13.60
CA LEU A 408 -22.55 1.48 -13.76
C LEU A 408 -23.37 2.25 -12.71
N LEU A 409 -24.30 3.09 -13.15
CA LEU A 409 -25.23 3.80 -12.28
C LEU A 409 -26.65 3.32 -12.59
N THR A 410 -27.32 2.74 -11.59
CA THR A 410 -28.64 2.11 -11.75
C THR A 410 -29.38 2.06 -10.41
N ASP A 411 -30.70 1.93 -10.42
CA ASP A 411 -31.43 1.56 -9.20
C ASP A 411 -31.44 0.04 -8.93
N GLY A 412 -30.92 -0.75 -9.88
CA GLY A 412 -30.64 -2.17 -9.77
C GLY A 412 -31.88 -3.06 -9.83
N GLU A 413 -33.02 -2.52 -10.28
CA GLU A 413 -34.27 -3.26 -10.45
C GLU A 413 -34.25 -4.05 -11.79
N ASP A 414 -33.32 -5.01 -11.92
CA ASP A 414 -33.18 -5.89 -13.09
C ASP A 414 -32.94 -7.36 -12.66
N SER A 415 -33.94 -8.20 -12.94
CA SER A 415 -33.91 -9.65 -12.61
C SER A 415 -33.07 -10.50 -13.58
N THR A 416 -32.54 -9.91 -14.67
CA THR A 416 -31.80 -10.62 -15.73
C THR A 416 -30.28 -10.49 -15.61
N THR A 417 -29.82 -9.81 -14.57
CA THR A 417 -28.42 -9.47 -14.29
C THR A 417 -27.48 -10.67 -14.24
N GLY A 418 -27.94 -11.83 -13.77
CA GLY A 418 -27.17 -13.07 -13.77
C GLY A 418 -26.74 -13.55 -15.16
N SER A 419 -27.42 -13.14 -16.24
CA SER A 419 -27.16 -13.61 -17.61
C SER A 419 -25.82 -13.13 -18.19
N CYS A 420 -25.26 -12.02 -17.70
CA CYS A 420 -23.97 -11.50 -18.16
C CYS A 420 -22.84 -11.63 -17.14
N ALA A 421 -23.06 -12.26 -15.98
CA ALA A 421 -22.06 -12.40 -14.93
C ALA A 421 -20.78 -13.10 -15.43
N ASP A 422 -20.92 -14.19 -16.18
CA ASP A 422 -19.78 -14.91 -16.75
C ASP A 422 -19.02 -14.08 -17.79
N ALA A 423 -19.74 -13.33 -18.64
CA ALA A 423 -19.13 -12.45 -19.63
C ALA A 423 -18.35 -11.31 -18.95
N VAL A 424 -18.88 -10.74 -17.87
CA VAL A 424 -18.18 -9.74 -17.04
C VAL A 424 -16.93 -10.33 -16.42
N LYS A 425 -17.04 -11.53 -15.83
CA LYS A 425 -15.88 -12.19 -15.20
C LYS A 425 -14.79 -12.52 -16.21
N GLN A 426 -15.16 -12.97 -17.41
CA GLN A 426 -14.23 -13.31 -18.47
C GLN A 426 -13.60 -12.08 -19.14
N SER A 427 -14.29 -10.94 -19.17
CA SER A 427 -13.75 -9.73 -19.79
C SER A 427 -12.59 -9.12 -19.01
N GLY A 428 -12.52 -9.38 -17.69
CA GLY A 428 -11.50 -8.81 -16.81
C GLY A 428 -11.67 -7.31 -16.56
N ALA A 429 -12.78 -6.72 -17.01
CA ALA A 429 -13.15 -5.33 -16.72
C ALA A 429 -13.38 -5.13 -15.21
N VAL A 430 -13.01 -3.96 -14.72
CA VAL A 430 -13.37 -3.51 -13.38
C VAL A 430 -14.73 -2.82 -13.45
N ILE A 431 -15.74 -3.36 -12.78
CA ILE A 431 -17.07 -2.75 -12.71
C ILE A 431 -17.23 -2.03 -11.37
N HIS A 432 -17.52 -0.73 -11.45
CA HIS A 432 -17.91 0.11 -10.33
C HIS A 432 -19.42 0.32 -10.33
N LEU A 433 -20.15 -0.31 -9.41
CA LEU A 433 -21.58 -0.09 -9.24
C LEU A 433 -21.87 1.06 -8.26
N ILE A 434 -22.68 2.01 -8.71
CA ILE A 434 -23.34 3.02 -7.88
C ILE A 434 -24.85 2.76 -7.91
N ALA A 435 -25.36 2.13 -6.87
CA ALA A 435 -26.78 1.84 -6.77
C ALA A 435 -27.58 3.01 -6.17
N LEU A 436 -28.74 3.32 -6.79
CA LEU A 436 -29.55 4.50 -6.54
C LEU A 436 -30.92 4.20 -5.91
N GLY A 437 -31.10 2.98 -5.40
CA GLY A 437 -32.32 2.50 -4.75
C GLY A 437 -32.06 1.35 -3.77
N PRO A 438 -32.97 1.06 -2.84
CA PRO A 438 -32.78 0.00 -1.85
C PRO A 438 -32.80 -1.42 -2.43
N ASN A 439 -33.23 -1.57 -3.69
CA ASN A 439 -33.49 -2.85 -4.34
C ASN A 439 -32.37 -3.26 -5.31
N ALA A 440 -31.14 -2.80 -5.09
CA ALA A 440 -30.04 -3.17 -5.97
C ALA A 440 -29.75 -4.67 -5.86
N ASP A 441 -29.96 -5.40 -6.96
CA ASP A 441 -29.80 -6.85 -7.00
C ASP A 441 -28.34 -7.26 -6.67
N SER A 442 -28.21 -8.15 -5.68
CA SER A 442 -26.94 -8.68 -5.19
C SER A 442 -26.30 -9.73 -6.12
N ALA A 443 -27.04 -10.22 -7.13
CA ALA A 443 -26.63 -11.36 -7.96
C ALA A 443 -25.41 -11.12 -8.86
N LEU A 444 -25.07 -9.86 -9.18
CA LEU A 444 -23.93 -9.53 -10.05
C LEU A 444 -22.57 -9.49 -9.32
N PHE A 445 -22.54 -9.46 -7.98
CA PHE A 445 -21.33 -9.01 -7.26
C PHE A 445 -20.91 -9.91 -6.08
N PRO A 446 -20.45 -11.16 -6.33
CA PRO A 446 -19.77 -11.93 -5.31
C PRO A 446 -18.32 -11.44 -5.16
N SER A 447 -18.06 -10.74 -4.05
CA SER A 447 -16.80 -10.77 -3.29
C SER A 447 -15.70 -9.72 -3.54
N TYR A 448 -15.77 -8.84 -4.54
CA TYR A 448 -14.77 -7.75 -4.66
C TYR A 448 -15.40 -6.48 -5.22
N MET A 449 -16.04 -5.68 -4.36
CA MET A 449 -16.38 -4.31 -4.72
C MET A 449 -16.30 -3.39 -3.50
N VAL A 450 -15.74 -2.21 -3.72
CA VAL A 450 -15.97 -1.02 -2.90
C VAL A 450 -17.46 -0.72 -3.00
N LEU A 451 -18.24 -1.31 -2.10
CA LEU A 451 -19.62 -0.95 -1.88
C LEU A 451 -19.64 0.51 -1.41
N ILE A 452 -20.05 1.45 -2.28
CA ILE A 452 -20.52 2.79 -1.88
C ILE A 452 -21.92 2.63 -1.23
N TYR A 453 -22.06 1.65 -0.34
CA TYR A 453 -23.31 1.21 0.27
C TYR A 453 -23.17 1.19 1.79
N LYS A 454 -22.98 2.39 2.37
CA LYS A 454 -23.41 2.64 3.76
C LYS A 454 -23.44 4.11 4.19
N ALA A 455 -22.74 5.01 3.51
CA ALA A 455 -22.64 6.39 4.01
C ALA A 455 -23.77 7.35 3.57
N LEU A 456 -24.61 6.98 2.59
CA LEU A 456 -25.68 7.87 2.13
C LEU A 456 -27.03 7.69 2.85
N MET A 457 -27.24 6.60 3.62
CA MET A 457 -28.60 6.26 4.10
C MET A 457 -28.75 5.91 5.60
N THR A 458 -27.70 5.81 6.41
CA THR A 458 -27.88 5.72 7.88
C THR A 458 -27.96 7.11 8.48
N HIS A 459 -29.15 7.70 8.48
CA HIS A 459 -29.72 8.43 9.62
C HIS A 459 -31.16 8.82 9.30
N LYS A 460 -32.10 7.89 9.50
CA LYS A 460 -33.47 8.14 9.98
C LYS A 460 -34.22 6.81 10.21
N HIS A 461 -33.93 6.18 11.33
CA HIS A 461 -34.93 5.38 12.04
C HIS A 461 -35.01 5.93 13.46
N TYR A 462 -35.89 6.91 13.63
CA TYR A 462 -36.62 7.07 14.87
C TYR A 462 -38.09 6.88 14.52
N THR A 463 -38.60 5.73 14.90
CA THR A 463 -40.02 5.41 15.02
C THR A 463 -40.63 6.38 16.03
N LEU A 464 -41.65 7.12 15.60
CA LEU A 464 -42.55 7.87 16.47
C LEU A 464 -43.67 6.91 16.88
N ASP A 465 -43.60 6.41 18.12
CA ASP A 465 -44.77 5.85 18.79
C ASP A 465 -45.65 6.99 19.29
N HIS A 466 -46.95 6.85 19.05
CA HIS A 466 -48.01 7.69 19.58
C HIS A 466 -48.11 7.56 21.10
N HIS A 467 -48.13 8.69 21.81
CA HIS A 467 -48.99 8.87 22.97
C HIS A 467 -49.43 10.34 23.09
N GLU A 468 -50.73 10.50 23.34
CA GLU A 468 -51.50 11.72 23.59
C GLU A 468 -51.15 12.39 24.93
N GLU A 469 -51.86 13.51 25.20
CA GLU A 469 -51.79 14.48 26.32
C GLU A 469 -50.74 15.58 26.08
N GLY A 470 -51.04 16.89 26.07
CA GLY A 470 -52.23 17.67 26.42
C GLY A 470 -51.72 19.05 26.90
N GLU A 471 -52.46 20.12 26.57
CA GLU A 471 -52.39 21.48 27.16
C GLU A 471 -51.19 22.38 26.74
N THR A 472 -51.40 23.32 25.80
CA THR A 472 -51.79 24.75 25.99
C THR A 472 -50.80 25.59 26.81
N GLU A 473 -50.10 26.52 26.16
CA GLU A 473 -50.35 27.97 26.30
C GLU A 473 -49.34 28.81 25.50
N ASP A 474 -49.89 29.78 24.78
CA ASP A 474 -49.22 30.88 24.11
C ASP A 474 -48.44 31.76 25.10
N ASN A 475 -47.27 32.29 24.69
CA ASN A 475 -47.11 33.75 24.74
C ASN A 475 -45.94 34.32 23.93
N HIS A 476 -46.22 35.55 23.49
CA HIS A 476 -45.55 36.38 22.52
C HIS A 476 -44.24 37.04 22.99
N THR A 477 -43.32 37.23 22.02
CA THR A 477 -42.42 38.38 21.75
C THR A 477 -42.04 39.35 22.88
N HIS A 478 -40.73 39.59 23.11
CA HIS A 478 -40.02 40.80 22.65
C HIS A 478 -38.53 40.87 23.10
N THR A 479 -37.72 41.34 22.15
CA THR A 479 -36.40 42.02 22.15
C THR A 479 -35.57 42.31 23.42
N GLN A 480 -34.26 42.05 23.23
CA GLN A 480 -33.06 42.83 23.61
C GLN A 480 -32.77 43.16 25.09
N LYS A 481 -31.61 42.70 25.57
CA LYS A 481 -30.60 43.58 26.20
C LYS A 481 -29.22 42.92 26.35
N HIS A 482 -28.19 43.69 25.98
CA HIS A 482 -26.77 43.45 26.16
C HIS A 482 -26.37 43.14 27.62
N LYS A 483 -25.39 42.25 27.80
CA LYS A 483 -24.43 42.33 28.90
C LYS A 483 -23.05 41.81 28.44
N HIS A 484 -22.10 42.73 28.41
CA HIS A 484 -20.66 42.47 28.43
C HIS A 484 -20.28 41.58 29.61
N ILE A 485 -19.26 40.73 29.46
CA ILE A 485 -18.20 40.48 30.46
C ILE A 485 -17.03 39.70 29.80
N HIS A 486 -15.88 40.38 29.81
CA HIS A 486 -14.48 39.92 29.93
C HIS A 486 -13.92 38.72 29.15
N THR A 487 -13.10 39.06 28.16
CA THR A 487 -11.87 38.34 27.77
C THR A 487 -10.69 38.74 28.65
N PRO A 488 -9.79 37.79 29.02
CA PRO A 488 -8.38 38.08 29.22
C PRO A 488 -7.55 37.50 28.06
N ASN A 489 -6.77 38.38 27.43
CA ASN A 489 -5.72 38.06 26.47
C ASN A 489 -4.65 37.17 27.09
N SER A 490 -4.25 36.12 26.38
CA SER A 490 -2.96 35.45 26.54
C SER A 490 -2.24 35.49 25.17
N PRO A 491 -0.96 35.89 25.10
CA PRO A 491 -0.26 36.15 23.85
C PRO A 491 0.10 34.87 23.09
N PRO A 492 0.27 34.94 21.76
CA PRO A 492 0.63 33.79 20.95
C PRO A 492 2.07 33.34 21.27
N LEU A 493 2.22 32.06 21.63
CA LEU A 493 3.53 31.40 21.69
C LEU A 493 4.15 31.43 20.30
N SER A 494 5.26 32.16 20.18
CA SER A 494 6.16 32.09 19.03
C SER A 494 6.72 30.68 18.92
N ILE A 495 6.34 29.97 17.88
CA ILE A 495 7.03 28.74 17.47
C ILE A 495 8.37 29.18 16.89
N ALA A 496 9.43 29.06 17.70
CA ALA A 496 10.79 29.14 17.21
C ALA A 496 11.03 27.96 16.26
N PRO A 497 11.69 28.17 15.11
CA PRO A 497 12.00 27.10 14.18
C PRO A 497 12.96 26.11 14.87
N VAL A 498 12.52 24.87 15.04
CA VAL A 498 13.39 23.76 15.42
C VAL A 498 14.38 23.58 14.26
N ASN A 499 15.64 23.84 14.59
CA ASN A 499 16.80 23.78 13.73
C ASN A 499 16.92 22.38 13.10
N THR A 500 16.65 22.27 11.80
CA THR A 500 16.72 21.04 10.99
C THR A 500 18.17 20.69 10.60
N LYS A 501 19.04 20.59 11.60
CA LYS A 501 20.39 20.06 11.45
C LYS A 501 20.62 19.03 12.54
N ASP A 502 20.54 17.76 12.17
CA ASP A 502 21.22 16.61 12.76
C ASP A 502 20.34 15.36 12.69
N TRP A 503 20.13 14.80 11.49
CA TRP A 503 19.75 13.39 11.35
C TRP A 503 20.51 12.72 10.21
N HIS A 504 21.05 11.57 10.60
CA HIS A 504 21.86 10.54 9.96
C HIS A 504 22.16 10.59 8.46
N GLY A 505 23.44 10.41 8.18
CA GLY A 505 23.87 9.27 7.38
C GLY A 505 25.31 9.43 6.92
N CYS A 506 26.15 8.61 7.50
CA CYS A 506 27.51 8.45 7.05
C CYS A 506 27.94 7.05 7.49
N LEU A 507 27.63 6.01 6.72
CA LEU A 507 28.41 4.76 6.62
C LEU A 507 27.81 3.69 5.67
N SER A 508 27.63 4.01 4.39
CA SER A 508 28.00 3.05 3.30
C SER A 508 29.35 3.43 2.66
N LYS A 509 29.92 4.59 3.01
CA LYS A 509 31.08 5.17 2.29
C LYS A 509 32.48 4.62 2.63
N LYS A 510 32.66 3.54 3.39
CA LYS A 510 34.03 3.01 3.66
C LYS A 510 34.21 1.49 3.63
N LEU A 511 33.39 0.75 2.90
CA LEU A 511 33.76 -0.62 2.48
C LEU A 511 34.35 -0.58 1.06
N LYS A 512 35.59 -0.11 0.96
CA LYS A 512 36.43 -0.32 -0.23
C LYS A 512 37.84 -0.73 0.18
N LYS A 513 38.29 -1.82 -0.47
CA LYS A 513 39.59 -2.50 -0.44
C LYS A 513 39.82 -3.55 0.67
N LYS A 514 39.15 -4.70 0.57
CA LYS A 514 39.74 -5.96 0.08
C LYS A 514 38.72 -7.09 0.04
#